data_AF-A0A7J6U1V5-F1
#
_entry.id   AF-A0A7J6U1V5-F1
#
_cell.length_a   1.000
_cell.length_b   1.000
_cell.length_c   1.000
_cell.angle_alpha   90.00
_cell.angle_beta   90.00
_cell.angle_gamma   90.00
#
_symmetry.space_group_name_H-M   'P 1'
#
loop_
_entity.id
_entity.type
_entity.pdbx_description
1 polymer ?
#
loop_
_entity_poly.entity_id
_entity_poly.type
_entity_poly.pdbx_seq_one_letter_code
_entity_poly.pdbx_strand_id
1 'polypeptide(L)'
;MTSAASPVSLPSSTRSSEDLKGAFTKVRTIGVFSLGAVAFFNVSGGPFGSEEMFSSGGPLWGIIGMVLGLLCWSVPMSFMTAELSSAFPYNGGYSLWV
;
A
#
# COMPACT_ATOMS: atom_id res chain seq x y z
N MET A 1 61.90 26.52 -16.91
CA MET A 1 60.64 26.61 -16.14
C MET A 1 59.48 26.40 -17.10
N THR A 2 59.12 25.16 -17.43
CA THR A 2 57.83 24.85 -18.08
C THR A 2 57.32 23.56 -17.48
N SER A 3 56.28 23.72 -16.68
CA SER A 3 55.65 22.71 -15.82
C SER A 3 54.97 21.62 -16.64
N ALA A 4 55.37 20.36 -16.45
CA ALA A 4 54.68 19.19 -16.96
C ALA A 4 53.46 18.92 -16.08
N ALA A 5 52.27 19.24 -16.58
CA ALA A 5 51.01 18.89 -15.94
C ALA A 5 50.78 17.38 -16.06
N SER A 6 50.90 16.67 -14.94
CA SER A 6 50.57 15.25 -14.82
C SER A 6 49.12 14.99 -15.21
N PRO A 7 48.80 13.88 -15.91
CA PRO A 7 47.43 13.52 -16.20
C PRO A 7 46.70 13.21 -14.88
N VAL A 8 45.60 13.93 -14.64
CA VAL A 8 44.63 13.61 -13.58
C VAL A 8 44.12 12.19 -13.82
N SER A 9 44.51 11.28 -12.93
CA SER A 9 43.98 9.93 -12.85
C SER A 9 42.49 10.02 -12.50
N LEU A 10 41.63 9.87 -13.50
CA LEU A 10 40.19 9.71 -13.30
C LEU A 10 39.95 8.49 -12.42
N PRO A 11 39.19 8.58 -11.32
CA PRO A 11 38.77 7.40 -10.59
C PRO A 11 37.93 6.55 -11.53
N SER A 12 38.43 5.38 -11.89
CA SER A 12 37.70 4.34 -12.60
C SER A 12 36.43 4.01 -11.82
N SER A 13 35.33 4.66 -12.19
CA SER A 13 33.98 4.31 -11.77
C SER A 13 33.57 2.99 -12.45
N THR A 14 34.28 1.92 -12.12
CA THR A 14 33.74 0.57 -12.09
C THR A 14 32.78 0.51 -10.89
N ARG A 15 31.67 1.25 -10.97
CA ARG A 15 30.53 1.01 -10.09
C ARG A 15 29.97 -0.32 -10.60
N SER A 16 30.33 -1.39 -9.91
CA SER A 16 30.06 -2.76 -10.35
C SER A 16 28.57 -2.90 -10.64
N SER A 17 28.24 -3.53 -11.78
CA SER A 17 26.87 -3.92 -12.13
C SER A 17 26.20 -4.79 -11.05
N GLU A 18 26.98 -5.32 -10.11
CA GLU A 18 26.55 -6.08 -8.95
C GLU A 18 25.98 -5.19 -7.84
N ASP A 19 26.52 -3.97 -7.64
CA ASP A 19 25.97 -2.98 -6.71
C ASP A 19 24.59 -2.46 -7.16
N LEU A 20 24.42 -2.28 -8.48
CA LEU A 20 23.13 -1.91 -9.10
C LEU A 20 22.09 -3.05 -9.00
N LYS A 21 22.53 -4.31 -9.04
CA LYS A 21 21.66 -5.49 -8.82
C LYS A 21 21.21 -5.61 -7.36
N GLY A 22 22.08 -5.28 -6.41
CA GLY A 22 21.76 -5.24 -4.97
C GLY A 22 20.73 -4.16 -4.62
N ALA A 23 20.79 -3.01 -5.28
CA ALA A 23 19.86 -1.90 -5.06
C ALA A 23 18.41 -2.16 -5.52
N PHE A 24 18.19 -3.11 -6.45
CA PHE A 24 16.86 -3.37 -7.01
C PHE A 24 16.17 -4.63 -6.47
N THR A 25 16.76 -5.31 -5.48
CA THR A 25 16.04 -6.38 -4.78
C THR A 25 14.98 -5.75 -3.89
N LYS A 26 13.76 -5.64 -4.41
CA LYS A 26 12.57 -5.17 -3.68
C LYS A 26 12.30 -6.15 -2.53
N VAL A 27 12.89 -5.88 -1.37
CA VAL A 27 12.63 -6.63 -0.15
C VAL A 27 11.16 -6.44 0.21
N ARG A 28 10.40 -7.53 0.30
CA ARG A 28 9.03 -7.49 0.85
C ARG A 28 9.15 -7.21 2.35
N THR A 29 9.12 -5.94 2.73
CA THR A 29 9.21 -5.49 4.12
C THR A 29 7.95 -5.84 4.93
N ILE A 30 6.81 -6.08 4.27
CA ILE A 30 5.54 -6.40 4.94
C ILE A 30 4.96 -7.73 4.43
N GLY A 31 4.60 -8.60 5.37
CA GLY A 31 3.87 -9.83 5.11
C GLY A 31 2.37 -9.58 5.00
N VAL A 32 1.64 -10.51 4.38
CA VAL A 32 0.18 -10.42 4.17
C VAL A 32 -0.60 -10.21 5.47
N PHE A 33 -0.15 -10.80 6.57
CA PHE A 33 -0.79 -10.65 7.88
C PHE A 33 -0.62 -9.23 8.45
N SER A 34 0.59 -8.68 8.39
CA SER A 34 0.87 -7.33 8.85
C SER A 34 0.19 -6.29 7.95
N LEU A 35 0.13 -6.53 6.63
CA LEU A 35 -0.62 -5.69 5.69
C LEU A 35 -2.12 -5.71 6.02
N GLY A 36 -2.68 -6.89 6.30
CA GLY A 36 -4.07 -7.05 6.72
C GLY A 36 -4.36 -6.34 8.05
N ALA A 37 -3.45 -6.40 9.02
CA ALA A 37 -3.60 -5.70 10.30
C ALA A 37 -3.62 -4.18 10.13
N VAL A 38 -2.74 -3.63 9.27
CA VAL A 38 -2.73 -2.19 8.95
C VAL A 38 -4.01 -1.78 8.22
N ALA A 39 -4.46 -2.56 7.23
CA ALA A 39 -5.71 -2.30 6.53
C ALA A 39 -6.93 -2.35 7.48
N PHE A 40 -6.99 -3.36 8.35
CA PHE A 40 -8.04 -3.48 9.36
C PHE A 40 -8.06 -2.27 10.32
N PHE A 41 -6.90 -1.83 10.80
CA PHE A 41 -6.82 -0.66 11.68
C PHE A 41 -7.26 0.63 10.99
N ASN A 42 -6.99 0.78 9.69
CA ASN A 42 -7.44 1.96 8.92
C ASN A 42 -8.95 1.99 8.69
N VAL A 43 -9.59 0.82 8.57
CA VAL A 43 -11.04 0.72 8.27
C VAL A 43 -11.87 0.60 9.54
N SER A 44 -11.28 0.17 10.66
CA SER A 44 -11.96 0.04 11.95
C SER A 44 -12.22 1.41 12.59
N GLY A 45 -13.19 2.14 12.05
CA GLY A 45 -13.89 3.17 12.79
C GLY A 45 -14.77 2.49 13.86
N GLY A 46 -14.85 3.07 15.07
CA GLY A 46 -15.81 2.60 16.06
C GLY A 46 -17.22 2.54 15.49
N PRO A 47 -18.14 1.74 16.06
CA PRO A 47 -19.48 1.53 15.53
C PRO A 47 -20.38 2.77 15.76
N PHE A 48 -20.00 3.90 15.19
CA PHE A 48 -20.73 5.16 15.22
C PHE A 48 -22.05 5.00 14.48
N GLY A 49 -23.16 5.35 15.15
CA GLY A 49 -24.51 5.20 14.60
C GLY A 49 -25.08 3.79 14.67
N SER A 50 -24.34 2.80 15.22
CA SER A 50 -24.89 1.45 15.41
C SER A 50 -26.09 1.44 16.35
N GLU A 51 -26.06 2.24 17.41
CA GLU A 51 -27.15 2.39 18.38
C GLU A 51 -28.44 2.87 17.72
N GLU A 52 -28.37 3.86 16.81
CA GLU A 52 -29.53 4.38 16.08
C GLU A 52 -30.06 3.39 15.03
N MET A 53 -29.16 2.64 14.37
CA MET A 53 -29.52 1.58 13.43
C MET A 53 -30.32 0.47 14.10
N PHE A 54 -29.88 0.01 15.27
CA PHE A 54 -30.57 -1.04 16.04
C PHE A 54 -31.85 -0.52 16.71
N SER A 55 -31.85 0.71 17.20
CA SER A 55 -33.02 1.33 17.84
C SER A 55 -34.18 1.56 16.86
N SER A 56 -33.88 2.01 15.63
CA SER A 56 -34.92 2.34 14.63
C SER A 56 -35.40 1.12 13.82
N GLY A 57 -34.51 0.17 13.51
CA GLY A 57 -34.83 -0.99 12.67
C GLY A 57 -35.13 -2.28 13.42
N GLY A 58 -34.81 -2.34 14.72
CA GLY A 58 -34.82 -3.58 15.49
C GLY A 58 -33.58 -4.45 15.24
N PRO A 59 -33.28 -5.40 16.15
CA PRO A 59 -32.00 -6.12 16.17
C PRO A 59 -31.74 -6.95 14.90
N LEU A 60 -32.78 -7.55 14.31
CA LEU A 60 -32.65 -8.39 13.12
C LEU A 60 -32.30 -7.55 11.87
N TRP A 61 -32.98 -6.43 11.66
CA TRP A 61 -32.74 -5.55 10.51
C TRP A 61 -31.44 -4.76 10.64
N GLY A 62 -31.01 -4.40 11.85
CA GLY A 62 -29.72 -3.75 12.06
C GLY A 62 -28.53 -4.65 11.67
N ILE A 63 -28.58 -5.94 12.03
CA ILE A 63 -27.53 -6.91 11.66
C ILE A 63 -27.53 -7.12 10.14
N ILE A 64 -28.70 -7.32 9.53
CA ILE A 64 -28.82 -7.50 8.08
C ILE A 64 -28.31 -6.27 7.33
N GLY A 65 -28.68 -5.06 7.76
CA GLY A 65 -28.20 -3.81 7.18
C GLY A 65 -26.69 -3.63 7.30
N MET A 66 -26.10 -4.00 8.45
CA MET A 66 -24.66 -3.99 8.62
C MET A 66 -23.96 -4.97 7.68
N VAL A 67 -24.44 -6.21 7.58
CA VAL A 67 -23.82 -7.24 6.73
C VAL A 67 -23.98 -6.90 5.25
N LEU A 68 -25.17 -6.45 4.82
CA LEU A 68 -25.41 -6.07 3.44
C LEU A 68 -24.62 -4.82 3.04
N GLY A 69 -24.53 -3.82 3.92
CA GLY A 69 -23.71 -2.63 3.69
C GLY A 69 -22.23 -2.98 3.54
N LEU A 70 -21.71 -3.85 4.42
CA LEU A 70 -20.34 -4.36 4.31
C LEU A 70 -20.14 -5.17 3.02
N LEU A 71 -21.05 -6.07 2.66
CA LEU A 71 -20.85 -6.95 1.51
C LEU A 71 -21.04 -6.21 0.18
N CYS A 72 -22.11 -5.44 0.01
CA CYS A 72 -22.40 -4.76 -1.24
C CYS A 72 -21.43 -3.61 -1.55
N TRP A 73 -20.81 -3.00 -0.53
CA TRP A 73 -19.88 -1.88 -0.75
C TRP A 73 -18.42 -2.26 -0.54
N SER A 74 -18.07 -3.00 0.52
CA SER A 74 -16.67 -3.29 0.83
C SER A 74 -16.07 -4.36 -0.07
N VAL A 75 -16.85 -5.37 -0.51
CA VAL A 75 -16.36 -6.41 -1.44
C VAL A 75 -15.93 -5.81 -2.78
N PRO A 76 -16.77 -5.02 -3.50
CA PRO A 76 -16.33 -4.45 -4.76
C PRO A 76 -15.20 -3.43 -4.58
N MET A 77 -15.21 -2.66 -3.49
CA MET A 77 -14.12 -1.72 -3.20
C MET A 77 -12.78 -2.46 -2.97
N SER A 78 -12.81 -3.59 -2.27
CA SER A 78 -11.61 -4.41 -2.04
C SER A 78 -11.08 -5.04 -3.32
N PHE A 79 -11.95 -5.51 -4.21
CA PHE A 79 -11.55 -6.06 -5.50
C PHE A 79 -10.93 -5.00 -6.40
N MET A 80 -11.55 -3.81 -6.51
CA MET A 80 -10.95 -2.70 -7.27
C MET A 80 -9.58 -2.30 -6.72
N THR A 81 -9.45 -2.20 -5.40
CA THR A 81 -8.17 -1.87 -4.74
C THR A 81 -7.11 -2.93 -5.01
N ALA A 82 -7.48 -4.21 -5.04
CA ALA A 82 -6.56 -5.31 -5.34
C ALA A 82 -6.04 -5.26 -6.79
N GLU A 83 -6.93 -5.02 -7.76
CA GLU A 83 -6.55 -4.90 -9.18
C GLU A 83 -5.59 -3.71 -9.39
N LEU A 84 -5.90 -2.56 -8.82
CA LEU A 84 -5.06 -1.35 -8.90
C LEU A 84 -3.71 -1.53 -8.20
N SER A 85 -3.71 -2.12 -7.01
CA SER A 85 -2.47 -2.38 -6.24
C SER A 85 -1.57 -3.39 -6.94
N SER A 86 -2.11 -4.30 -7.76
CA SER A 86 -1.31 -5.22 -8.58
C SER A 86 -0.81 -4.56 -9.87
N ALA A 87 -1.59 -3.67 -10.47
CA ALA A 87 -1.22 -2.95 -11.69
C ALA A 87 -0.06 -1.96 -11.48
N PHE A 88 -0.01 -1.30 -10.32
CA PHE A 88 1.01 -0.31 -10.00
C PHE A 88 1.77 -0.68 -8.71
N PRO A 89 2.91 -1.39 -8.79
CA PRO A 89 3.68 -1.84 -7.63
C PRO A 89 4.53 -0.73 -7.01
N TYR A 90 3.99 0.49 -6.93
CA TYR A 90 4.60 1.71 -6.40
C TYR A 90 3.90 2.16 -5.11
N ASN A 91 4.66 2.71 -4.16
CA ASN A 91 4.11 3.18 -2.88
C ASN A 91 3.41 4.54 -3.05
N GLY A 92 2.17 4.56 -3.52
CA GLY A 92 1.44 5.84 -3.64
C GLY A 92 -0.08 5.79 -3.64
N GLY A 93 -0.69 4.61 -3.42
CA GLY A 93 -2.14 4.48 -3.21
C GLY A 93 -2.97 5.21 -4.27
N TYR A 94 -4.07 5.84 -3.84
CA TYR A 94 -5.01 6.52 -4.75
C TYR A 94 -4.35 7.60 -5.63
N SER A 95 -3.29 8.27 -5.15
CA SER A 95 -2.59 9.31 -5.91
C SER A 95 -1.80 8.78 -7.12
N LEU A 96 -1.55 7.48 -7.20
CA LEU A 96 -0.94 6.83 -8.37
C LEU A 96 -1.96 6.06 -9.23
N TRP A 97 -3.18 5.93 -8.72
CA TRP A 97 -4.24 5.17 -9.36
C TRP A 97 -5.17 6.05 -10.21
N VAL A 98 -5.12 7.38 -10.01
CA VAL A 98 -5.79 8.42 -10.79
C VAL A 98 -4.80 9.10 -11.74
#